data_AF-A0AAN8Z164-F1
#
_entry.id   AF-A0AAN8Z164-F1
#
_cell.length_a   1.000
_cell.length_b   1.000
_cell.length_c   1.000
_cell.angle_alpha   90.00
_cell.angle_beta   90.00
_cell.angle_gamma   90.00
#
_symmetry.space_group_name_H-M   'P 1'
#
loop_
_entity.id
_entity.type
_entity.pdbx_description
1 polymer ?
#
loop_
_entity_poly.entity_id
_entity_poly.type
_entity_poly.pdbx_seq_one_letter_code
_entity_poly.pdbx_strand_id
1 'polypeptide(L)' 'MSKEMAQSSNARRDIWTKDEEEILMIAHFAYDNCWVNIAEHLPRRTDNDIRNHWNTMQ' A
#
# COMPACT_ATOMS: atom_id res chain seq x y z
N MET A 1 -31.59 -12.54 8.74
CA MET A 1 -31.48 -11.06 8.71
C MET A 1 -31.58 -10.63 10.18
N SER A 2 -30.57 -10.13 10.88
CA SER A 2 -29.45 -9.29 10.48
C SER A 2 -28.28 -9.55 11.45
N LYS A 3 -27.05 -9.57 10.94
CA LYS A 3 -25.84 -9.43 11.76
C LYS A 3 -25.02 -8.30 11.18
N GLU A 4 -25.41 -7.08 11.51
CA GLU A 4 -24.47 -5.97 11.53
C GLU A 4 -23.86 -5.96 12.93
N MET A 5 -22.67 -6.54 13.05
CA MET A 5 -21.76 -6.20 14.13
C MET A 5 -20.56 -5.52 13.48
N ALA A 6 -20.49 -4.22 13.74
CA ALA A 6 -19.53 -3.28 13.21
C ALA A 6 -18.10 -3.81 13.36
N GLN A 7 -17.45 -4.04 12.21
CA GLN A 7 -16.00 -4.12 12.16
C GLN A 7 -15.49 -2.69 12.38
N SER A 8 -15.16 -2.37 13.63
CA SER A 8 -14.48 -1.13 13.96
C SER A 8 -13.04 -1.22 13.47
N SER A 9 -12.81 -0.75 12.25
CA SER A 9 -11.52 -0.23 11.84
C SER A 9 -11.79 0.91 10.89
N ASN A 10 -11.51 2.12 11.36
CA ASN A 10 -11.48 3.33 10.56
C ASN A 10 -10.27 3.28 9.61
N ALA A 11 -10.08 2.14 8.93
CA ALA A 11 -9.16 1.99 7.84
C ALA A 11 -9.78 2.80 6.71
N ARG A 12 -9.38 4.08 6.65
CA ARG A 12 -9.33 4.81 5.40
C ARG A 12 -8.56 3.91 4.46
N ARG A 13 -9.27 3.06 3.72
CA ARG A 13 -8.71 2.18 2.71
C ARG A 13 -8.21 3.12 1.65
N ASP A 14 -6.95 3.49 1.80
CA ASP A 14 -6.30 4.50 1.01
C ASP A 14 -6.08 3.86 -0.35
N ILE A 15 -7.05 4.07 -1.25
CA ILE A 15 -7.21 3.34 -2.51
C ILE A 15 -5.95 3.53 -3.33
N TRP A 16 -5.27 2.44 -3.70
CA TRP A 16 -4.10 2.47 -4.58
C TRP A 16 -4.55 2.71 -6.01
N THR A 17 -3.91 3.67 -6.66
CA THR A 17 -4.12 3.93 -8.08
C THR A 17 -3.19 3.06 -8.91
N LYS A 18 -3.57 2.79 -10.17
CA LYS A 18 -2.73 2.00 -11.08
C LYS A 18 -1.35 2.61 -11.28
N ASP A 19 -1.26 3.94 -11.31
CA ASP A 19 0.00 4.65 -11.44
C ASP A 19 0.90 4.41 -10.22
N GLU A 20 0.33 4.42 -9.00
CA GLU A 20 1.07 4.10 -7.78
C GLU A 20 1.51 2.62 -7.74
N GLU A 21 0.66 1.71 -8.22
CA GLU A 21 0.98 0.28 -8.34
C GLU A 21 2.10 0.04 -9.36
N GLU A 22 2.10 0.75 -10.50
CA GLU A 22 3.14 0.67 -11.52
C GLU A 22 4.48 1.21 -10.98
N ILE A 23 4.46 2.37 -10.31
CA ILE A 23 5.65 2.92 -9.65
C ILE A 23 6.17 1.96 -8.60
N LEU A 24 5.29 1.38 -7.77
CA LEU A 24 5.66 0.39 -6.76
C LEU A 24 6.33 -0.82 -7.38
N MET A 25 5.77 -1.39 -8.46
CA MET A 25 6.34 -2.55 -9.15
C MET A 25 7.74 -2.24 -9.71
N ILE A 26 7.90 -1.10 -10.38
CA ILE A 26 9.18 -0.67 -10.98
C ILE A 26 10.22 -0.42 -9.88
N ALA A 27 9.84 0.27 -8.81
CA ALA A 27 10.74 0.60 -7.72
C ALA A 27 11.10 -0.65 -6.89
N HIS A 28 10.18 -1.58 -6.69
CA HIS A 28 10.46 -2.87 -6.06
C HIS A 28 11.43 -3.70 -6.90
N PHE A 29 11.30 -3.70 -8.22
CA PHE A 29 12.26 -4.36 -9.11
C PHE A 29 13.65 -3.70 -9.07
N ALA A 30 13.74 -2.40 -8.83
CA ALA A 30 15.00 -1.66 -8.78
C ALA A 30 15.69 -1.71 -7.39
N TYR A 31 14.93 -1.73 -6.30
CA TYR A 31 15.43 -1.56 -4.93
C TYR A 31 15.05 -2.71 -3.97
N ASP A 32 14.36 -3.75 -4.43
CA ASP A 32 13.81 -4.85 -3.61
C ASP A 32 12.96 -4.31 -2.43
N ASN A 33 13.17 -4.85 -1.22
CA ASN A 33 12.45 -4.49 0.00
C ASN A 33 12.96 -3.20 0.67
N CYS A 34 13.64 -2.32 -0.06
CA CYS A 34 14.03 -0.99 0.42
C CYS A 34 12.85 -0.01 0.37
N TRP A 35 11.84 -0.25 1.22
CA TRP A 35 10.59 0.52 1.27
C TRP A 35 10.79 2.03 1.49
N VAL A 36 11.86 2.42 2.18
CA VAL A 36 12.21 3.83 2.40
C VAL A 36 12.52 4.52 1.07
N ASN A 37 13.32 3.89 0.20
CA ASN A 37 13.63 4.40 -1.13
C ASN A 37 12.39 4.40 -2.04
N ILE A 38 11.52 3.38 -1.92
CA ILE A 38 10.29 3.32 -2.71
C ILE A 38 9.31 4.44 -2.30
N ALA A 39 9.24 4.78 -1.00
CA ALA A 39 8.42 5.89 -0.50
C ALA A 39 8.84 7.26 -1.05
N GLU A 40 10.11 7.44 -1.40
CA GLU A 40 10.58 8.68 -2.07
C GLU A 40 9.93 8.87 -3.45
N HIS A 41 9.54 7.78 -4.12
CA HIS A 41 8.85 7.80 -5.40
C HIS A 41 7.32 7.90 -5.29
N LEU A 42 6.76 7.68 -4.10
CA LEU A 42 5.33 7.69 -3.84
C LEU A 42 5.00 8.72 -2.75
N PRO A 43 4.90 10.02 -3.07
CA PRO A 43 4.79 11.09 -2.08
C PRO A 43 3.51 11.06 -1.24
N ARG A 44 2.50 10.28 -1.65
CA ARG A 44 1.25 10.08 -0.89
C ARG A 44 1.25 8.78 -0.07
N ARG A 45 2.34 8.00 -0.11
CA ARG A 45 2.46 6.71 0.56
C ARG A 45 3.68 6.72 1.48
N THR A 46 3.50 6.20 2.69
CA THR A 46 4.63 5.95 3.58
C THR A 46 5.25 4.58 3.26
N ASP A 47 6.48 4.36 3.73
CA ASP A 47 7.16 3.05 3.64
C ASP A 47 6.32 1.93 4.29
N ASN A 48 5.58 2.26 5.36
CA ASN A 48 4.66 1.36 6.01
C ASN A 48 3.43 1.03 5.15
N ASP A 49 2.86 2.03 4.45
CA ASP A 49 1.73 1.81 3.54
C ASP A 49 2.14 0.92 2.37
N ILE A 50 3.32 1.18 1.81
CA ILE A 50 3.89 0.40 0.71
C ILE A 50 4.10 -1.05 1.13
N ARG A 51 4.79 -1.28 2.25
CA ARG A 51 5.02 -2.63 2.79
C ARG A 51 3.71 -3.37 3.05
N ASN A 52 2.74 -2.68 3.64
CA ASN A 52 1.42 -3.27 3.91
C ASN A 52 0.72 -3.63 2.60
N HIS A 53 0.70 -2.73 1.61
CA HIS A 53 0.08 -3.01 0.33
C HIS A 53 0.76 -4.18 -0.39
N TRP A 54 2.09 -4.19 -0.45
CA TRP A 54 2.86 -5.29 -1.05
C TRP A 54 2.57 -6.65 -0.37
N ASN A 55 2.55 -6.69 0.97
CA ASN A 55 2.19 -7.88 1.73
C ASN A 55 0.74 -8.36 1.50
N THR A 56 -0.16 -7.48 1.07
CA THR A 56 -1.52 -7.88 0.66
C THR A 56 -1.63 -8.35 -0.78
N MET A 57 -0.64 -8.03 -1.63
CA MET A 57 -0.58 -8.48 -3.03
C MET A 57 0.11 -9.85 -3.18
N GLN A 58 0.90 -10.28 -2.19
CA GLN A 58 1.54 -11.60 -2.09
C GLN A 58 0.62 -12.63 -1.43
#